data_AF-A0A6I4M1D9-F1
#
_entry.id   AF-A0A6I4M1D9-F1
#
_cell.length_a   1.000
_cell.length_b   1.000
_cell.length_c   1.000
_cell.angle_alpha   90.00
_cell.angle_beta   90.00
_cell.angle_gamma   90.00
#
_symmetry.space_group_name_H-M   'P 1'
#
loop_
_entity.id
_entity.type
_entity.pdbx_description
1 polymer ?
#
loop_
_entity_poly.entity_id
_entity_poly.type
_entity_poly.pdbx_seq_one_letter_code
_entity_poly.pdbx_strand_id
1 'polypeptide(L)' 'MPADSEKSFDNFDFLDFAQEFLRRNTDYQAQFVSLCKGPVPDIESPDFRKMARSWGLEFRLSAGIQFLRKPSNLAPL' A
#
# COMPACT_ATOMS: atom_id res chain seq x y z
N MET A 1 -10.15 38.90 18.02
CA MET A 1 -10.32 37.61 17.33
C MET A 1 -9.73 37.72 15.93
N PRO A 2 -8.49 37.26 15.68
CA PRO A 2 -8.02 37.02 14.33
C PRO A 2 -8.37 35.59 13.91
N ALA A 3 -8.72 35.43 12.64
CA ALA A 3 -9.31 34.25 12.04
C ALA A 3 -8.42 32.99 12.14
N ASP A 4 -8.99 31.96 12.75
CA ASP A 4 -8.60 30.55 12.60
C ASP A 4 -8.71 30.15 11.12
N SER A 5 -7.64 30.23 10.34
CA SER A 5 -7.65 29.67 8.97
C SER A 5 -6.29 29.15 8.47
N GLU A 6 -5.29 29.09 9.33
CA GLU A 6 -4.05 28.35 9.06
C GLU A 6 -4.15 26.94 9.66
N LYS A 7 -5.12 26.14 9.18
CA LYS A 7 -5.00 24.68 9.25
C LYS A 7 -4.54 24.22 7.88
N SER A 8 -3.24 24.34 7.69
CA SER A 8 -2.51 23.87 6.53
C SER A 8 -2.95 22.46 6.18
N PHE A 9 -3.41 22.30 4.95
CA PHE A 9 -3.75 21.02 4.32
C PHE A 9 -2.51 20.14 4.07
N ASP A 10 -1.52 20.17 4.97
CA ASP A 10 -0.14 19.80 4.68
C ASP A 10 0.14 18.30 4.69
N ASN A 11 -0.84 17.45 5.01
CA ASN A 11 -0.68 16.00 5.02
C ASN A 11 -1.94 15.29 4.48
N PHE A 12 -2.31 15.57 3.24
CA PHE A 12 -3.21 14.64 2.54
C PHE A 12 -2.44 13.34 2.29
N ASP A 13 -2.77 12.29 3.05
CA ASP A 13 -2.28 10.95 2.78
C ASP A 13 -3.05 10.39 1.58
N PHE A 14 -2.53 10.69 0.39
CA PHE A 14 -3.10 10.22 -0.87
C PHE A 14 -3.05 8.68 -1.01
N LEU A 15 -2.15 8.02 -0.26
CA LEU A 15 -2.09 6.56 -0.23
C LEU A 15 -3.30 6.01 0.54
N ASP A 16 -3.60 6.57 1.71
CA ASP A 16 -4.81 6.22 2.48
C ASP A 16 -6.10 6.54 1.69
N PHE A 17 -6.11 7.65 0.94
CA PHE A 17 -7.26 8.01 0.10
C PHE A 17 -7.49 6.99 -1.02
N ALA A 18 -6.45 6.57 -1.74
CA ALA A 18 -6.56 5.54 -2.77
C ALA A 18 -6.97 4.18 -2.17
N GLN A 19 -6.46 3.85 -0.99
CA GLN A 19 -6.85 2.65 -0.25
C GLN A 19 -8.33 2.68 0.16
N GLU A 20 -8.92 3.82 0.48
CA GLU A 20 -10.35 3.91 0.79
C GLU A 20 -11.26 3.53 -0.40
N PHE A 21 -10.87 3.84 -1.64
CA PHE A 21 -11.62 3.39 -2.83
C PHE A 21 -11.53 1.87 -3.00
N LEU A 22 -10.32 1.32 -2.86
CA LEU A 22 -10.11 -0.13 -2.94
C LEU A 22 -10.84 -0.86 -1.81
N ARG A 23 -10.82 -0.31 -0.59
CA ARG A 23 -11.52 -0.87 0.57
C ARG A 23 -13.02 -0.92 0.36
N ARG A 24 -13.61 -0.04 -0.43
CA ARG A 24 -15.05 -0.03 -0.73
C ARG A 24 -15.42 -0.84 -1.97
N ASN A 25 -14.44 -1.33 -2.74
CA ASN A 25 -14.69 -2.12 -3.93
C ASN A 25 -14.94 -3.60 -3.57
N THR A 26 -16.13 -4.10 -3.88
CA THR A 26 -16.56 -5.47 -3.55
C THR A 26 -15.76 -6.55 -4.28
N ASP A 27 -15.30 -6.28 -5.50
CA ASP A 27 -14.52 -7.24 -6.29
C ASP A 27 -13.12 -7.40 -5.73
N TYR A 28 -12.50 -6.28 -5.32
CA TYR A 28 -11.22 -6.29 -4.61
C TYR A 28 -11.33 -7.08 -3.30
N GLN A 29 -12.35 -6.81 -2.49
CA GLN A 29 -12.58 -7.52 -1.24
C GLN A 29 -12.74 -9.03 -1.46
N ALA A 30 -13.54 -9.45 -2.45
CA ALA A 30 -13.76 -10.86 -2.73
C ALA A 30 -12.46 -11.58 -3.12
N GLN A 31 -11.63 -10.95 -3.96
CA GLN A 31 -10.32 -11.49 -4.36
C GLN A 31 -9.36 -11.55 -3.16
N PHE A 32 -9.26 -10.47 -2.39
CA PHE A 32 -8.40 -10.41 -1.21
C PHE A 32 -8.79 -11.49 -0.18
N VAL A 33 -10.08 -11.61 0.13
CA VAL A 33 -10.58 -12.65 1.05
C VAL A 33 -10.29 -14.04 0.50
N SER A 34 -10.47 -14.27 -0.81
CA SER A 34 -10.18 -15.57 -1.43
C SER A 34 -8.71 -15.97 -1.27
N LEU A 35 -7.78 -15.02 -1.41
CA LEU A 35 -6.35 -15.27 -1.26
C LEU A 35 -5.90 -15.36 0.21
N CYS A 36 -6.62 -14.72 1.13
CA CYS A 36 -6.40 -14.83 2.57
C CYS A 36 -6.91 -16.14 3.19
N LYS A 37 -7.57 -17.03 2.43
CA LYS A 37 -8.06 -18.32 2.95
C LYS A 37 -6.88 -19.28 3.21
N GLY A 38 -6.37 -19.27 4.44
CA GLY A 38 -5.31 -20.17 4.89
C GLY A 38 -4.69 -19.69 6.21
N PRO A 39 -3.80 -20.49 6.83
CA PRO A 39 -3.04 -20.06 7.99
C PRO A 39 -1.99 -19.04 7.54
N VAL A 40 -2.30 -17.76 7.76
CA VAL A 40 -1.49 -16.57 7.41
C VAL A 40 -1.43 -16.30 5.90
N PRO A 41 -1.93 -15.13 5.43
CA PRO A 41 -1.77 -14.75 4.03
C PRO A 41 -0.30 -14.52 3.70
N ASP A 42 0.21 -15.21 2.68
CA ASP A 42 1.52 -14.93 2.09
C ASP A 42 1.39 -13.77 1.08
N ILE A 43 1.62 -12.56 1.58
CA ILE A 43 1.56 -11.31 0.80
C ILE A 43 2.59 -11.29 -0.33
N GLU A 44 3.69 -12.05 -0.21
CA GLU A 44 4.74 -12.14 -1.23
C GLU A 44 4.47 -13.25 -2.27
N SER A 45 3.41 -14.03 -2.06
CA SER A 45 3.03 -15.10 -3.00
C SER A 45 2.77 -14.54 -4.41
N PRO A 46 2.99 -15.34 -5.45
CA PRO A 46 2.75 -14.91 -6.83
C PRO A 46 1.32 -14.43 -7.07
N ASP A 47 0.34 -15.00 -6.37
CA ASP A 47 -1.08 -14.66 -6.58
C ASP A 47 -1.47 -13.35 -5.89
N PHE A 48 -0.93 -13.06 -4.69
CA PHE A 48 -1.07 -11.74 -4.09
C PHE A 48 -0.42 -10.65 -4.94
N ARG A 49 0.77 -10.90 -5.51
CA ARG A 49 1.43 -9.95 -6.42
C ARG A 49 0.67 -9.73 -7.72
N LYS A 50 0.07 -10.78 -8.31
CA LYS A 50 -0.81 -10.64 -9.49
C LYS A 50 -2.02 -9.74 -9.17
N MET A 51 -2.69 -9.99 -8.04
CA MET A 51 -3.81 -9.15 -7.58
C MET A 51 -3.33 -7.71 -7.34
N ALA A 52 -2.20 -7.51 -6.66
CA ALA A 52 -1.65 -6.18 -6.43
C ALA A 52 -1.40 -5.41 -7.74
N ARG A 53 -0.88 -6.08 -8.78
CA ARG A 53 -0.68 -5.46 -10.10
C ARG A 53 -1.98 -5.09 -10.79
N SER A 54 -3.01 -5.94 -10.74
CA SER A 54 -4.30 -5.65 -11.40
C SER A 54 -5.03 -4.48 -10.76
N TRP A 55 -4.81 -4.25 -9.46
CA TRP A 55 -5.40 -3.15 -8.70
C TRP A 55 -4.50 -1.92 -8.57
N GLY A 56 -3.34 -1.91 -9.23
CA GLY A 56 -2.40 -0.78 -9.19
C GLY A 56 -1.70 -0.57 -7.85
N LEU A 57 -1.59 -1.61 -7.02
CA LEU A 57 -0.90 -1.61 -5.72
C LEU A 57 0.59 -1.94 -5.83
N GLU A 58 1.01 -2.66 -6.89
CA GLU A 58 2.42 -2.94 -7.18
C GLU A 58 2.84 -2.17 -8.44
N PHE A 59 3.82 -1.29 -8.29
CA PHE A 59 4.42 -0.55 -9.40
C PHE A 59 5.76 -1.17 -9.76
N ARG A 60 6.00 -1.38 -11.06
CA ARG A 60 7.35 -1.69 -11.52
C ARG A 60 8.19 -0.44 -11.35
N LEU A 61 9.13 -0.47 -10.40
CA LEU A 61 10.21 0.52 -10.37
C LEU A 61 11.04 0.30 -11.64
N SER A 62 10.79 1.10 -12.68
CA SER A 62 11.75 1.24 -13.77
C SER A 62 13.09 1.65 -13.16
N ALA A 63 14.19 1.09 -13.66
CA ALA A 63 15.53 1.08 -13.07
C ALA A 63 16.22 2.45 -12.82
N GLY A 64 15.48 3.54 -12.66
CA GLY A 64 15.98 4.89 -12.33
C GLY A 64 15.50 5.46 -10.98
N ILE A 65 14.61 4.80 -10.25
CA ILE A 65 14.17 5.29 -8.92
C ILE A 65 14.44 4.21 -7.88
N GLN A 66 15.66 4.25 -7.36
CA GLN A 66 16.04 3.55 -6.14
C GLN A 66 15.28 4.22 -4.98
N PHE A 67 14.02 3.86 -4.78
CA PHE A 67 13.37 4.15 -3.51
C PHE A 67 14.17 3.41 -2.44
N LEU A 68 14.73 4.23 -1.56
CA LEU A 68 15.60 3.95 -0.45
C LEU A 68 15.03 2.82 0.44
N ARG A 69 15.11 1.55 0.01
CA ARG A 69 15.13 0.43 0.96
C ARG A 69 16.47 0.52 1.66
N LYS A 70 16.51 1.24 2.79
CA LYS A 70 17.57 1.06 3.77
C LYS A 70 17.50 -0.41 4.20
N PRO A 71 18.52 -1.24 3.92
CA PRO A 71 18.59 -2.56 4.51
C PRO A 71 19.03 -2.35 5.95
N SER A 72 18.10 -2.36 6.90
CA SER A 72 18.47 -2.58 8.31
C SER A 72 18.72 -4.08 8.49
N ASN A 73 19.87 -4.52 8.03
CA ASN A 73 20.51 -5.75 8.51
C ASN A 73 22.01 -5.47 8.56
N LEU A 74 22.52 -5.31 9.78
CA LEU A 74 23.75 -5.93 10.28
C LEU A 74 23.72 -5.81 11.82
N ALA A 75 23.87 -6.96 12.48
CA ALA A 75 23.74 -7.23 13.90
C ALA A 75 25.05 -6.93 14.67
N PRO A 76 25.43 -7.72 15.69
CA PRO A 76 25.23 -7.54 17.13
C PRO A 76 26.49 -6.97 17.83
N LEU A 77 26.33 -6.39 19.04
CA LEU A 77 27.37 -6.33 20.08
C LEU A 77 26.70 -6.40 21.46
#